data_AF-A0A1V9DXS1-F1
#
_entry.id   AF-A0A1V9DXS1-F1
#
_cell.length_a   1.000
_cell.length_b   1.000
_cell.length_c   1.000
_cell.angle_alpha   90.00
_cell.angle_beta   90.00
_cell.angle_gamma   90.00
#
_symmetry.space_group_name_H-M   'P 1'
#
loop_
_entity.id
_entity.type
_entity.pdbx_description
1 polymer ?
#
loop_
_entity_poly.entity_id
_entity_poly.type
_entity_poly.pdbx_seq_one_letter_code
_entity_poly.pdbx_strand_id
1 'polypeptide(L)'
;MLKLDGAITYHSDTESHHSQEECIHAHVLCHIIDGELKMQDIEGEKIYVKGDTFLIRKNYLVKCEKRPSNKGGRYQIIFVVLSPELLQDYLVSKDLPSFVNDTDNHPSVIVLQPKPAMQGLLESLLSYHTNNYQPGPALLRSKLNETI
;
A
#
# COMPACT_ATOMS: atom_id res chain seq x y z
N MET A 1 21.44 -1.74 1.73
CA MET A 1 20.06 -1.25 1.86
C MET A 1 19.87 -0.13 0.84
N LEU A 2 19.29 -0.42 -0.32
CA LEU A 2 19.09 0.56 -1.40
C LEU A 2 17.80 1.35 -1.10
N LYS A 3 17.92 2.65 -0.87
CA LYS A 3 16.79 3.60 -0.85
C LYS A 3 16.34 3.79 -2.29
N LEU A 4 15.14 3.30 -2.60
CA LEU A 4 14.41 3.65 -3.82
C LEU A 4 13.35 4.69 -3.43
N ASP A 5 13.19 5.74 -4.23
CA ASP A 5 12.20 6.83 -4.08
C ASP A 5 10.76 6.37 -4.36
N GLY A 6 10.35 5.29 -3.69
CA GLY A 6 9.14 4.53 -3.94
C GLY A 6 9.45 3.08 -3.60
N ALA A 7 9.31 2.71 -2.34
CA ALA A 7 9.69 1.40 -1.85
C ALA A 7 8.51 0.43 -1.97
N ILE A 8 8.73 -0.69 -2.66
CA ILE A 8 7.77 -1.80 -2.69
C ILE A 8 8.26 -2.85 -1.72
N THR A 9 7.45 -3.12 -0.70
CA THR A 9 7.76 -4.12 0.31
C THR A 9 6.72 -5.22 0.23
N TYR A 10 7.18 -6.44 -0.01
CA TYR A 10 6.35 -7.63 0.12
C TYR A 10 6.56 -8.22 1.52
N HIS A 11 5.47 -8.58 2.17
CA HIS A 11 5.51 -9.19 3.49
C HIS A 11 4.69 -10.48 3.50
N SER A 12 5.28 -11.55 4.02
CA SER A 12 4.64 -12.86 4.19
C SER A 12 5.05 -13.49 5.51
N ASP A 13 4.09 -13.90 6.32
CA ASP A 13 4.33 -14.53 7.63
C ASP A 13 3.31 -15.65 7.89
N THR A 14 3.71 -16.71 8.60
CA THR A 14 2.84 -17.82 9.03
C THR A 14 2.24 -17.62 10.40
N GLU A 15 2.82 -16.75 11.22
CA GLU A 15 2.38 -16.52 12.59
C GLU A 15 1.57 -15.25 12.71
N SER A 16 0.74 -15.17 13.75
CA SER A 16 0.05 -13.92 14.06
C SER A 16 1.07 -12.94 14.60
N HIS A 17 1.17 -11.79 13.94
CA HIS A 17 2.07 -10.72 14.35
C HIS A 17 1.23 -9.58 14.90
N HIS A 18 1.20 -9.47 16.23
CA HIS A 18 0.64 -8.30 16.90
C HIS A 18 1.67 -7.17 16.79
N SER A 19 1.41 -6.15 15.96
CA SER A 19 2.37 -5.06 15.79
C SER A 19 2.26 -4.02 16.91
N GLN A 20 3.42 -3.40 17.15
CA GLN A 20 3.59 -2.15 17.86
C GLN A 20 3.01 -1.00 17.02
N GLU A 21 2.74 0.13 17.64
CA GLU A 21 2.26 1.33 16.94
C GLU A 21 3.24 1.75 15.84
N GLU A 22 2.76 1.91 14.61
CA GLU A 22 3.56 2.35 13.47
C GLU A 22 3.14 3.75 13.05
N CYS A 23 4.11 4.68 13.01
CA CYS A 23 3.89 6.01 12.44
C CYS A 23 4.16 5.96 10.94
N ILE A 24 3.11 6.14 10.14
CA ILE A 24 3.19 6.07 8.69
C ILE A 24 3.57 7.45 8.15
N HIS A 25 4.85 7.63 7.81
CA HIS A 25 5.39 8.93 7.37
C HIS A 25 5.13 9.27 5.88
N ALA A 26 4.62 8.33 5.10
CA ALA A 26 4.34 8.48 3.67
C ALA A 26 2.98 7.88 3.32
N HIS A 27 2.43 8.18 2.15
CA HIS A 27 1.23 7.48 1.68
C HIS A 27 1.59 6.03 1.33
N VAL A 28 0.77 5.06 1.77
CA VAL A 28 1.06 3.64 1.54
C VAL A 28 -0.15 2.97 0.93
N LEU A 29 0.02 2.44 -0.29
CA LEU A 29 -0.96 1.58 -0.94
C LEU A 29 -0.73 0.14 -0.48
N CYS A 30 -1.79 -0.48 0.01
CA CYS A 30 -1.77 -1.81 0.59
C CYS A 30 -2.71 -2.73 -0.19
N HIS A 31 -2.30 -3.98 -0.41
CA HIS A 31 -3.16 -5.02 -0.99
C HIS A 31 -2.99 -6.36 -0.25
N ILE A 32 -4.09 -6.89 0.29
CA ILE A 32 -4.09 -8.17 1.01
C ILE A 32 -4.17 -9.32 0.00
N ILE A 33 -3.09 -10.10 -0.11
CA ILE A 33 -3.03 -11.30 -0.95
C ILE A 33 -3.68 -12.48 -0.23
N ASP A 34 -3.40 -12.62 1.08
CA ASP A 34 -3.98 -13.68 1.91
C ASP A 34 -3.92 -13.31 3.40
N GLY A 35 -4.83 -13.88 4.19
CA GLY A 35 -5.01 -13.56 5.62
C GLY A 35 -5.87 -12.31 5.87
N GLU A 36 -5.74 -11.75 7.07
CA GLU A 36 -6.44 -10.54 7.50
C GLU A 36 -5.48 -9.54 8.17
N LEU A 37 -5.74 -8.25 7.97
CA LEU A 37 -5.11 -7.15 8.67
C LEU A 37 -6.16 -6.44 9.52
N LYS A 38 -6.01 -6.52 10.83
CA LYS A 38 -6.77 -5.68 11.75
C LYS A 38 -5.99 -4.39 11.98
N MET A 39 -6.62 -3.25 11.72
CA MET A 39 -6.03 -1.92 11.86
C MET A 39 -6.84 -1.10 12.86
N GLN A 40 -6.15 -0.43 13.77
CA GLN A 40 -6.73 0.49 14.72
C GLN A 40 -6.10 1.87 14.59
N ASP A 41 -6.95 2.90 14.47
CA ASP A 41 -6.57 4.30 14.38
C ASP A 41 -7.53 5.19 15.21
N ILE A 42 -7.48 6.50 15.00
CA ILE A 42 -8.35 7.47 15.68
C ILE A 42 -9.84 7.35 15.28
N GLU A 43 -10.14 6.77 14.11
CA GLU A 43 -11.51 6.54 13.63
C GLU A 43 -12.09 5.22 14.18
N GLY A 44 -11.23 4.32 14.67
CA GLY A 44 -11.62 3.09 15.33
C GLY A 44 -10.90 1.88 14.77
N GLU A 45 -11.56 0.72 14.83
CA GLU A 45 -11.04 -0.54 14.35
C GLU A 45 -11.66 -0.91 13.00
N LYS A 46 -10.82 -1.30 12.04
CA LYS A 46 -11.21 -1.83 10.74
C LYS A 46 -10.47 -3.13 10.46
N ILE A 47 -11.12 -4.05 9.76
CA ILE A 47 -10.54 -5.33 9.34
C ILE A 47 -10.50 -5.35 7.82
N TYR A 48 -9.32 -5.61 7.27
CA TYR A 48 -9.09 -5.80 5.84
C TYR A 48 -8.77 -7.25 5.56
N VAL A 49 -9.39 -7.82 4.54
CA VAL A 49 -9.29 -9.24 4.19
C VAL A 49 -8.72 -9.41 2.79
N LYS A 50 -8.41 -10.66 2.42
CA LYS A 50 -7.97 -11.04 1.08
C LYS A 50 -8.75 -10.34 -0.03
N GLY A 51 -8.02 -9.69 -0.94
CA GLY A 51 -8.55 -8.94 -2.08
C GLY A 51 -8.73 -7.45 -1.81
N ASP A 52 -8.78 -7.02 -0.54
CA ASP A 52 -8.91 -5.61 -0.21
C ASP A 52 -7.68 -4.83 -0.62
N THR A 53 -7.95 -3.65 -1.20
CA THR A 53 -6.92 -2.67 -1.56
C THR A 53 -7.27 -1.34 -0.92
N PHE A 54 -6.34 -0.73 -0.21
CA PHE A 54 -6.57 0.52 0.51
C PHE A 54 -5.32 1.39 0.56
N LEU A 55 -5.54 2.70 0.70
CA LEU A 55 -4.51 3.71 0.85
C LEU A 55 -4.50 4.22 2.28
N ILE A 56 -3.38 4.03 2.97
CA ILE A 56 -3.10 4.68 4.26
C ILE A 56 -2.53 6.06 3.96
N ARG A 57 -3.13 7.11 4.52
CA ARG A 57 -2.61 8.48 4.37
C ARG A 57 -1.36 8.68 5.23
N LYS A 58 -0.44 9.53 4.76
CA LYS A 58 0.73 9.95 5.54
C LYS A 58 0.31 10.63 6.85
N ASN A 59 1.18 10.58 7.84
CA ASN A 59 1.06 11.20 9.16
C ASN A 59 -0.08 10.66 10.03
N TYR A 60 -0.53 9.43 9.77
CA TYR A 60 -1.43 8.71 10.67
C TYR A 60 -0.66 7.70 11.50
N LEU A 61 -1.01 7.64 12.79
CA LEU A 61 -0.58 6.59 13.70
C LEU A 61 -1.58 5.44 13.59
N VAL A 62 -1.09 4.26 13.22
CA VAL A 62 -1.92 3.06 13.11
C VAL A 62 -1.30 1.93 13.91
N LYS A 63 -2.15 1.13 14.55
CA LYS A 63 -1.75 -0.15 15.14
C LYS A 63 -2.25 -1.26 14.24
N CYS A 64 -1.34 -2.15 13.84
CA CYS A 64 -1.63 -3.22 12.91
C CYS A 64 -1.51 -4.58 13.60
N GLU A 65 -2.42 -5.48 13.31
CA GLU A 65 -2.34 -6.88 13.70
C GLU A 65 -2.52 -7.73 12.46
N LYS A 66 -1.46 -8.44 12.10
CA LYS A 66 -1.39 -9.29 10.91
C LYS A 66 -1.75 -10.71 11.33
N ARG A 67 -2.75 -11.31 10.70
CA ARG A 67 -3.21 -12.65 11.03
C ARG A 67 -3.28 -13.53 9.79
N PRO A 68 -2.80 -14.78 9.88
CA PRO A 68 -3.02 -15.77 8.84
C PRO A 68 -4.51 -16.02 8.57
N SER A 69 -4.81 -16.64 7.43
CA SER A 69 -6.17 -17.05 7.09
C SER A 69 -6.74 -18.08 8.07
N ASN A 70 -8.02 -17.95 8.42
CA ASN A 70 -8.76 -18.87 9.29
C ASN A 70 -8.80 -20.33 8.78
N LYS A 71 -8.50 -20.55 7.49
CA LYS A 71 -8.43 -21.88 6.87
C LYS A 71 -7.04 -22.53 6.99
N GLY A 72 -6.13 -21.93 7.75
CA GLY A 72 -4.70 -22.22 7.69
C GLY A 72 -4.06 -21.50 6.50
N GLY A 73 -2.80 -21.08 6.64
CA GLY A 73 -2.09 -20.34 5.59
C GLY A 73 -1.07 -19.34 6.13
N ARG A 74 -0.65 -18.42 5.27
CA ARG A 74 0.26 -17.31 5.60
C ARG A 74 -0.50 -16.01 5.44
N TYR A 75 -0.25 -15.03 6.30
CA TYR A 75 -0.58 -13.65 5.99
C TYR A 75 0.34 -13.16 4.87
N GLN A 76 -0.23 -12.53 3.83
CA GLN A 76 0.51 -12.00 2.69
C GLN A 76 -0.05 -10.63 2.27
N ILE A 77 0.83 -9.64 2.14
CA ILE A 77 0.48 -8.27 1.77
C ILE A 77 1.56 -7.63 0.90
N ILE A 78 1.13 -6.81 -0.05
CA ILE A 78 2.00 -5.87 -0.77
C ILE A 78 1.81 -4.48 -0.16
N PHE A 79 2.92 -3.83 0.18
CA PHE A 79 3.00 -2.41 0.49
C PHE A 79 3.73 -1.66 -0.62
N VAL A 80 3.13 -0.60 -1.13
CA VAL A 80 3.76 0.34 -2.04
C VAL A 80 3.82 1.70 -1.36
N VAL A 81 5.01 2.13 -0.99
CA VAL A 81 5.25 3.46 -0.43
C VAL A 81 5.27 4.48 -1.56
N LEU A 82 4.33 5.42 -1.52
CA LEU A 82 4.24 6.54 -2.43
C LEU A 82 5.05 7.69 -1.82
N SER A 83 6.28 7.86 -2.29
CA SER A 83 7.17 8.93 -1.82
C SER A 83 6.64 10.31 -2.23
N PRO A 84 6.93 11.37 -1.46
CA PRO A 84 6.60 12.73 -1.83
C PRO A 84 7.11 13.10 -3.24
N GLU A 85 8.31 12.66 -3.59
CA GLU A 85 8.96 12.93 -4.88
C GLU A 85 8.17 12.27 -6.02
N LEU A 86 7.75 11.01 -5.86
CA LEU A 86 6.95 10.30 -6.86
C LEU A 86 5.59 10.97 -7.08
N LEU A 87 4.94 11.39 -5.99
CA LEU A 87 3.65 12.08 -6.07
C LEU A 87 3.79 13.46 -6.71
N GLN A 88 4.88 14.18 -6.41
CA GLN A 88 5.16 15.48 -7.02
C GLN A 88 5.42 15.35 -8.53
N ASP A 89 6.26 14.39 -8.93
CA ASP A 89 6.51 14.10 -10.35
C ASP A 89 5.21 13.74 -11.08
N TYR A 90 4.34 12.95 -10.44
CA TYR A 90 3.04 12.58 -11.00
C TYR A 90 2.16 13.82 -11.23
N LEU A 91 2.00 14.69 -10.22
CA LEU A 91 1.21 15.92 -10.33
C LEU A 91 1.66 16.79 -11.51
N VAL A 92 2.97 17.00 -11.63
CA VAL A 92 3.57 17.77 -12.73
C VAL A 92 3.30 17.09 -14.08
N SER A 93 3.46 15.77 -14.17
CA SER A 93 3.27 15.03 -15.43
C SER A 93 1.83 15.03 -15.95
N LYS A 94 0.85 15.20 -15.06
CA LYS A 94 -0.59 15.17 -15.36
C LYS A 94 -1.22 16.57 -15.43
N ASP A 95 -0.43 17.63 -15.27
CA ASP A 95 -0.90 19.02 -15.17
C ASP A 95 -2.03 19.19 -14.13
N LEU A 96 -1.90 18.45 -13.01
CA LEU A 96 -2.87 18.51 -11.92
C LEU A 96 -2.60 19.75 -11.05
N PRO A 97 -3.65 20.44 -10.58
CA PRO A 97 -3.47 21.58 -9.69
C PRO A 97 -2.78 21.12 -8.41
N SER A 98 -1.70 21.81 -8.03
CA SER A 98 -0.93 21.51 -6.81
C SER A 98 -1.70 21.78 -5.52
N PHE A 99 -2.85 22.46 -5.62
CA PHE A 99 -3.68 22.85 -4.50
C PHE A 99 -5.12 22.40 -4.74
N VAL A 100 -5.53 21.36 -4.00
CA VAL A 100 -6.94 21.17 -3.66
C VAL A 100 -7.09 21.82 -2.29
N ASN A 101 -8.07 22.71 -2.12
CA ASN A 101 -8.38 23.26 -0.81
C ASN A 101 -8.73 22.09 0.12
N ASP A 102 -7.82 21.77 1.05
CA ASP A 102 -7.99 20.69 2.03
C ASP A 102 -8.93 21.21 3.13
N THR A 103 -10.22 21.33 2.79
CA THR A 103 -11.30 21.65 3.72
C THR A 103 -11.99 20.40 4.25
N ASP A 104 -11.61 19.22 3.76
CA ASP A 104 -12.32 17.98 4.01
C ASP A 104 -11.64 17.11 5.07
N ASN A 105 -12.46 16.62 5.98
CA ASN A 105 -12.11 15.64 6.99
C ASN A 105 -11.96 14.25 6.30
N HIS A 106 -10.92 14.11 5.48
CA HIS A 106 -10.66 12.88 4.74
C HIS A 106 -10.25 11.76 5.69
N PRO A 107 -10.73 10.52 5.48
CA PRO A 107 -10.44 9.42 6.37
C PRO A 107 -8.95 9.06 6.36
N SER A 108 -8.45 8.55 7.48
CA SER A 108 -7.09 8.00 7.64
C SER A 108 -6.75 6.95 6.59
N VAL A 109 -7.75 6.13 6.25
CA VAL A 109 -7.65 5.03 5.29
C VAL A 109 -8.76 5.13 4.27
N ILE A 110 -8.38 5.06 3.00
CA ILE A 110 -9.31 5.10 1.87
C ILE A 110 -9.32 3.72 1.22
N VAL A 111 -10.46 3.03 1.26
CA VAL A 111 -10.64 1.77 0.53
C VAL A 111 -10.81 2.06 -0.96
N LEU A 112 -10.01 1.39 -1.79
CA LEU A 112 -9.99 1.59 -3.22
C LEU A 112 -10.81 0.51 -3.92
N GLN A 113 -11.65 0.93 -4.86
CA GLN A 113 -12.37 -0.01 -5.72
C GLN A 113 -11.40 -0.69 -6.69
N PRO A 114 -11.54 -2.01 -6.94
CA PRO A 114 -10.70 -2.72 -7.91
C PRO A 114 -10.79 -2.07 -9.30
N LYS A 115 -9.63 -1.80 -9.91
CA LYS A 115 -9.51 -1.32 -11.29
C LYS A 115 -8.57 -2.24 -12.08
N PRO A 116 -8.78 -2.46 -13.39
CA PRO A 116 -7.92 -3.33 -14.19
C PRO A 116 -6.43 -2.93 -14.16
N ALA A 117 -6.12 -1.64 -14.21
CA ALA A 117 -4.73 -1.15 -14.12
C ALA A 117 -4.09 -1.52 -12.76
N MET A 118 -4.85 -1.37 -11.67
CA MET A 118 -4.41 -1.73 -10.32
C MET A 118 -4.18 -3.23 -10.18
N GLN A 119 -5.05 -4.05 -10.75
CA GLN A 119 -4.84 -5.49 -10.80
C GLN A 119 -3.56 -5.83 -11.57
N GLY A 120 -3.34 -5.23 -12.75
CA GLY A 120 -2.14 -5.46 -13.55
C GLY A 120 -0.85 -5.03 -12.85
N LEU A 121 -0.87 -3.94 -12.08
CA LEU A 121 0.24 -3.55 -11.20
C LEU A 121 0.50 -4.65 -10.16
N LEU A 122 -0.52 -5.05 -9.39
CA LEU A 122 -0.38 -6.03 -8.31
C LEU A 122 0.13 -7.38 -8.81
N GLU A 123 -0.38 -7.88 -9.93
CA GLU A 123 0.09 -9.10 -10.58
C GLU A 123 1.56 -8.99 -11.01
N SER A 124 1.95 -7.83 -11.56
CA SER A 124 3.34 -7.57 -11.93
C SER A 124 4.26 -7.59 -10.70
N LEU A 125 3.87 -6.91 -9.63
CA LEU A 125 4.65 -6.86 -8.38
C LEU A 125 4.81 -8.23 -7.73
N LEU A 126 3.73 -9.02 -7.69
CA LEU A 126 3.76 -10.38 -7.18
C LEU A 126 4.68 -11.27 -8.03
N SER A 127 4.61 -11.15 -9.36
CA SER A 127 5.48 -11.87 -10.28
C SER A 127 6.95 -11.51 -10.10
N TYR A 128 7.26 -10.21 -9.95
CA TYR A 128 8.62 -9.74 -9.68
C TYR A 128 9.18 -10.35 -8.40
N HIS A 129 8.39 -10.33 -7.33
CA HIS A 129 8.78 -10.94 -6.07
C HIS A 129 9.01 -12.46 -6.21
N THR A 130 8.06 -13.18 -6.79
CA THR A 130 8.11 -14.65 -6.92
C THR A 130 9.29 -15.13 -7.77
N ASN A 131 9.69 -14.34 -8.76
CA ASN A 131 10.82 -14.64 -9.64
C ASN A 131 12.16 -14.05 -9.17
N ASN A 132 12.22 -13.49 -7.95
CA ASN A 132 13.40 -12.77 -7.43
C ASN A 132 13.90 -11.66 -8.37
N TYR A 133 13.00 -11.09 -9.17
CA TYR A 133 13.30 -10.02 -10.09
C TYR A 133 13.14 -8.67 -9.38
N GLN A 134 14.17 -7.84 -9.45
CA GLN A 134 14.14 -6.48 -8.92
C GLN A 134 13.94 -5.51 -10.09
N PRO A 135 12.71 -5.02 -10.32
CA PRO A 135 12.47 -4.06 -11.39
C PRO A 135 13.24 -2.77 -11.14
N GLY A 136 13.80 -2.20 -12.21
CA GLY A 136 14.45 -0.91 -12.14
C GLY A 136 13.46 0.22 -11.81
N PRO A 137 13.94 1.36 -11.29
CA PRO A 137 13.09 2.49 -10.89
C PRO A 137 12.16 2.99 -12.01
N ALA A 138 12.65 3.04 -13.26
CA ALA A 138 11.88 3.51 -14.40
C ALA A 138 10.66 2.62 -14.72
N LEU A 139 10.82 1.30 -14.62
CA LEU A 139 9.72 0.35 -14.86
C LEU A 139 8.66 0.46 -13.77
N LEU A 140 9.07 0.55 -12.51
CA LEU A 140 8.16 0.76 -11.39
C LEU A 140 7.38 2.08 -11.53
N ARG A 141 8.07 3.17 -11.88
CA ARG A 141 7.44 4.47 -12.14
C ARG A 141 6.40 4.39 -13.27
N SER A 142 6.72 3.73 -14.38
CA SER A 142 5.76 3.54 -15.48
C SER A 142 4.50 2.80 -15.03
N LYS A 143 4.68 1.69 -14.31
CA LYS A 143 3.56 0.87 -13.78
C LYS A 143 2.68 1.64 -12.81
N LEU A 144 3.30 2.45 -11.95
CA LEU A 144 2.57 3.30 -11.01
C LEU A 144 1.79 4.39 -11.75
N ASN A 145 2.41 5.11 -12.69
CA ASN A 145 1.76 6.19 -13.46
C ASN A 145 0.55 5.74 -14.30
N GLU A 146 0.48 4.47 -14.68
CA GLU A 146 -0.68 3.88 -15.37
C GLU A 146 -1.84 3.54 -14.41
N THR A 147 -1.56 3.44 -13.11
CA THR A 147 -2.45 2.85 -12.11
C THR A 147 -3.08 3.88 -11.17
N ILE A 148 -2.26 4.79 -10.63
CA ILE A 148 -2.70 5.89 -9.75
C ILE A 148 -3.23 7.04 -10.60
#